data_AF-A0A6V8KTD9-F1
#
_entry.id   AF-A0A6V8KTD9-F1
#
_cell.length_a   1.000
_cell.length_b   1.000
_cell.length_c   1.000
_cell.angle_alpha   90.00
_cell.angle_beta   90.00
_cell.angle_gamma   90.00
#
_symmetry.space_group_name_H-M   'P 1'
#
loop_
_entity.id
_entity.type
_entity.pdbx_description
1 polymer ?
#
loop_
_entity_poly.entity_id
_entity_poly.type
_entity_poly.pdbx_seq_one_letter_code
_entity_poly.pdbx_strand_id
1 'polypeptide(L)'
;MRELFWTVFDAQLHGRDIPAHALAGLLDTARGGVAGTTVDAEGTVAPVAVDSVFAVLALRGLRLVLSPLPQRVRACDRYGWFFVDTSRGRRRRWCSMKTCGNQTKAARFRSAHPG
;
A
#
# COMPACT_ATOMS: atom_id res chain seq x y z
N MET A 1 -0.74 0.35 -12.60
CA MET A 1 -1.17 0.09 -11.19
C MET A 1 -0.15 0.51 -10.14
N ARG A 2 1.07 -0.05 -10.08
CA ARG A 2 2.08 0.32 -9.05
C ARG A 2 2.32 1.83 -8.95
N GLU A 3 2.45 2.50 -10.09
CA GLU A 3 2.64 3.94 -10.18
C GLU A 3 1.45 4.73 -9.60
N LEU A 4 0.21 4.35 -9.91
CA LEU A 4 -0.98 4.99 -9.35
C LEU A 4 -0.99 4.92 -7.82
N PHE A 5 -0.69 3.75 -7.26
CA PHE A 5 -0.55 3.59 -5.82
C PHE A 5 0.58 4.43 -5.23
N TRP A 6 1.70 4.54 -5.94
CA TRP A 6 2.82 5.38 -5.53
C TRP A 6 2.42 6.85 -5.46
N THR A 7 1.88 7.39 -6.54
CA THR A 7 1.45 8.79 -6.62
C THR A 7 0.47 9.16 -5.51
N VAL A 8 -0.50 8.28 -5.27
CA VAL A 8 -1.52 8.46 -4.23
C VAL A 8 -0.92 8.44 -2.82
N PHE A 9 -0.17 7.39 -2.47
CA PHE A 9 0.35 7.26 -1.11
C PHE A 9 1.49 8.22 -0.81
N ASP A 10 2.28 8.58 -1.81
CA ASP A 10 3.30 9.62 -1.69
C ASP A 10 2.67 11.01 -1.45
N ALA A 11 1.56 11.32 -2.11
CA ALA A 11 0.78 12.54 -1.82
C ALA A 11 0.24 12.52 -0.39
N GLN A 12 -0.38 11.42 0.04
CA GLN A 12 -0.89 11.27 1.41
C GLN A 12 0.21 11.36 2.48
N LEU A 13 1.35 10.71 2.26
CA LEU A 13 2.46 10.69 3.21
C LEU A 13 3.01 12.10 3.49
N HIS A 14 3.02 12.95 2.45
CA HIS A 14 3.53 14.31 2.52
C HIS A 14 2.43 15.37 2.76
N GLY A 15 1.18 14.95 2.98
CA GLY A 15 0.05 15.86 3.18
C GLY A 15 -0.24 16.76 1.98
N ARG A 16 0.05 16.29 0.77
CA ARG A 16 -0.24 16.99 -0.49
C ARG A 16 -1.57 16.55 -1.05
N ASP A 17 -2.14 17.40 -1.91
CA ASP A 17 -3.32 17.04 -2.68
C ASP A 17 -3.05 15.82 -3.56
N ILE A 18 -4.01 14.91 -3.59
CA ILE A 18 -3.90 13.67 -4.36
C ILE A 18 -4.21 14.01 -5.83
N PRO A 19 -3.30 13.71 -6.78
CA PRO A 19 -3.54 14.03 -8.18
C PRO A 19 -4.78 13.32 -8.74
N ALA A 20 -5.67 14.08 -9.39
CA ALA A 20 -6.94 13.57 -9.92
C ALA A 20 -6.77 12.40 -10.89
N HIS A 21 -5.73 12.43 -11.74
CA HIS A 21 -5.43 11.33 -12.67
C HIS A 21 -5.11 10.02 -11.96
N ALA A 22 -4.53 10.08 -10.75
CA ALA A 22 -4.18 8.89 -9.99
C ALA A 22 -5.42 8.22 -9.39
N LEU A 23 -6.36 9.03 -8.89
CA LEU A 23 -7.69 8.56 -8.47
C LEU A 23 -8.50 8.01 -9.65
N ALA A 24 -8.52 8.72 -10.78
CA ALA A 24 -9.19 8.29 -12.00
C ALA A 24 -8.65 6.95 -12.49
N GLY A 25 -7.33 6.77 -12.55
CA GLY A 25 -6.73 5.50 -12.96
C GLY A 25 -7.06 4.32 -12.02
N LEU A 26 -7.18 4.57 -10.71
CA LEU A 26 -7.65 3.54 -9.76
C LEU A 26 -9.13 3.21 -10.01
N LEU A 27 -9.98 4.21 -10.20
CA LEU A 27 -11.39 4.01 -10.53
C LEU A 27 -11.58 3.24 -11.83
N ASP A 28 -10.85 3.60 -12.89
CA ASP A 28 -10.93 2.92 -14.18
C ASP A 28 -10.46 1.46 -14.07
N THR A 29 -9.40 1.20 -13.31
CA THR A 29 -8.97 -0.18 -13.08
C THR A 29 -9.99 -0.99 -12.28
N ALA A 30 -10.62 -0.37 -11.27
CA ALA A 30 -11.71 -1.00 -10.53
C ALA A 30 -12.88 -1.34 -11.46
N ARG A 31 -13.32 -0.39 -12.29
CA ARG A 31 -14.42 -0.57 -13.25
C ARG A 31 -14.14 -1.71 -14.23
N GLY A 32 -12.91 -1.85 -14.71
CA GLY A 32 -12.55 -2.88 -15.69
C GLY A 32 -12.66 -4.33 -15.19
N GLY A 33 -12.64 -4.57 -13.87
CA GLY A 33 -12.66 -5.93 -13.31
C GLY A 33 -13.71 -6.18 -12.23
N VAL A 34 -14.57 -5.20 -11.93
CA VAL A 34 -15.55 -5.31 -10.82
C VAL A 34 -16.55 -6.45 -11.03
N ALA A 35 -16.89 -6.77 -12.29
CA ALA A 35 -17.79 -7.88 -12.62
C ALA A 35 -17.25 -9.24 -12.18
N GLY A 36 -15.93 -9.38 -12.08
CA GLY A 36 -15.25 -10.58 -11.57
C GLY A 36 -15.00 -10.55 -10.07
N THR A 37 -15.73 -9.74 -9.29
CA THR A 37 -15.54 -9.64 -7.83
C THR A 37 -16.79 -10.03 -7.05
N THR A 38 -16.60 -10.47 -5.82
CA THR A 38 -17.66 -10.66 -4.82
C THR A 38 -17.45 -9.70 -3.65
N VAL A 39 -18.53 -9.42 -2.92
CA VAL A 39 -18.51 -8.61 -1.71
C VAL A 39 -19.29 -9.36 -0.63
N ASP A 40 -18.68 -9.54 0.54
CA ASP A 40 -19.36 -10.12 1.71
C ASP A 40 -20.21 -9.08 2.48
N ALA A 41 -20.90 -9.53 3.53
CA ALA A 41 -21.76 -8.67 4.34
C ALA A 41 -20.98 -7.56 5.05
N GLU A 42 -19.68 -7.77 5.28
CA GLU A 42 -18.74 -6.83 5.90
C GLU A 42 -18.14 -5.82 4.89
N GLY A 43 -18.49 -5.93 3.61
CA GLY A 43 -17.99 -5.05 2.55
C GLY A 43 -16.55 -5.39 2.12
N THR A 44 -16.11 -6.62 2.33
CA THR A 44 -14.83 -7.15 1.86
C THR A 44 -14.97 -7.56 0.41
N VAL A 45 -14.29 -6.84 -0.47
CA VAL A 45 -14.20 -7.22 -1.89
C VAL A 45 -13.14 -8.30 -2.06
N ALA A 46 -13.50 -9.38 -2.79
CA ALA A 46 -12.62 -10.48 -3.15
C ALA A 46 -12.72 -10.82 -4.66
N PRO A 47 -11.64 -11.30 -5.29
CA PRO A 47 -11.68 -11.67 -6.70
C PRO A 47 -12.30 -13.07 -6.86
N VAL A 48 -13.19 -13.25 -7.84
CA VAL A 48 -13.63 -14.59 -8.30
C VAL A 48 -12.99 -15.00 -9.62
N ALA A 49 -12.28 -14.08 -10.27
CA ALA A 49 -11.48 -14.34 -11.47
C ALA A 49 -10.09 -13.66 -11.37
N VAL A 50 -9.08 -14.23 -12.04
CA VAL A 50 -7.68 -13.76 -11.94
C VAL A 50 -7.50 -12.33 -12.46
N ASP A 51 -8.23 -11.97 -13.50
CA ASP A 51 -8.25 -10.63 -14.09
C ASP A 51 -8.82 -9.56 -13.14
N SER A 52 -9.73 -9.94 -12.25
CA SER A 52 -10.33 -9.03 -11.26
C SER A 52 -9.43 -8.65 -10.09
N VAL A 53 -8.26 -9.30 -9.93
CA VAL A 53 -7.32 -9.02 -8.82
C VAL A 53 -6.94 -7.55 -8.77
N PHE A 54 -6.69 -6.95 -9.93
CA PHE A 54 -6.35 -5.53 -10.00
C PHE A 54 -7.54 -4.63 -9.64
N ALA A 55 -8.78 -5.03 -9.94
CA ALA A 55 -9.96 -4.30 -9.50
C ALA A 55 -10.10 -4.31 -7.98
N VAL A 56 -9.88 -5.47 -7.34
CA VAL A 56 -9.88 -5.57 -5.87
C VAL A 56 -8.80 -4.70 -5.25
N LEU A 57 -7.58 -4.75 -5.79
CA LEU A 57 -6.49 -3.89 -5.32
C LEU A 57 -6.87 -2.40 -5.47
N ALA A 58 -7.35 -1.98 -6.63
CA ALA A 58 -7.74 -0.60 -6.87
C ALA A 58 -8.83 -0.11 -5.91
N LEU A 59 -9.86 -0.93 -5.65
CA LEU A 59 -10.91 -0.64 -4.66
C LEU A 59 -10.36 -0.52 -3.24
N ARG A 60 -9.42 -1.38 -2.84
CA ARG A 60 -8.73 -1.27 -1.55
C ARG A 60 -7.92 0.02 -1.46
N GLY A 61 -7.22 0.39 -2.54
CA GLY A 61 -6.50 1.66 -2.66
C GLY A 61 -7.43 2.85 -2.46
N LEU A 62 -8.52 2.92 -3.22
CA LEU A 62 -9.52 3.98 -3.09
C LEU A 62 -10.12 4.05 -1.68
N ARG A 63 -10.44 2.90 -1.06
CA ARG A 63 -10.95 2.86 0.33
C ARG A 63 -9.94 3.42 1.33
N LEU A 64 -8.65 3.13 1.16
CA LEU A 64 -7.59 3.69 2.01
C LEU A 64 -7.48 5.21 1.84
N VAL A 65 -7.67 5.69 0.61
CA VAL A 65 -7.52 7.10 0.25
C VAL A 65 -8.67 7.96 0.73
N LEU A 66 -9.89 7.49 0.50
CA LEU A 66 -11.14 8.20 0.78
C LEU A 66 -11.62 7.98 2.22
N SER A 67 -10.91 7.17 3.01
CA SER A 67 -11.22 6.94 4.42
C SER A 67 -11.07 8.24 5.22
N PRO A 68 -12.08 8.61 6.04
CA PRO A 68 -12.04 9.84 6.84
C PRO A 68 -10.94 9.84 7.90
N LEU A 69 -10.46 8.66 8.28
CA LEU A 69 -9.27 8.51 9.12
C LEU A 69 -8.07 8.19 8.24
N PRO A 70 -6.94 8.91 8.37
CA PRO A 70 -5.72 8.57 7.67
C PRO A 70 -5.24 7.20 8.15
N GLN A 71 -5.42 6.19 7.29
CA GLN A 71 -4.72 4.93 7.43
C GLN A 71 -3.22 5.27 7.39
N ARG A 72 -2.46 4.81 8.39
CA ARG A 72 -1.06 5.21 8.61
C ARG A 72 -0.13 4.55 7.61
N VAL A 73 -0.31 4.87 6.34
CA VAL A 73 0.53 4.37 5.26
C VAL A 73 1.89 5.04 5.37
N ARG A 74 2.95 4.23 5.38
CA ARG A 74 4.34 4.68 5.39
C ARG A 74 5.10 3.96 4.30
N ALA A 75 6.13 4.61 3.77
CA ALA A 75 7.09 3.96 2.89
C ALA A 75 8.16 3.22 3.71
N CYS A 76 8.54 2.03 3.25
CA CYS A 76 9.64 1.27 3.82
C CYS A 76 10.97 1.94 3.49
N ASP A 77 11.81 2.19 4.49
CA ASP A 77 13.11 2.85 4.30
C ASP A 77 14.09 2.10 3.39
N ARG A 78 13.86 0.79 3.15
CA ARG A 78 14.79 -0.03 2.36
C ARG A 78 14.41 -0.15 0.90
N TYR A 79 13.16 -0.51 0.61
CA TYR A 79 12.69 -0.76 -0.77
C TYR A 79 11.58 0.20 -1.21
N GLY A 80 11.20 1.18 -0.37
CA GLY A 80 10.13 2.13 -0.67
C GLY A 80 8.71 1.55 -0.61
N TRP A 81 8.53 0.25 -0.39
CA TRP A 81 7.20 -0.36 -0.37
C TRP A 81 6.32 0.23 0.73
N PHE A 82 5.08 0.56 0.37
CA PHE A 82 4.09 1.04 1.33
C PHE A 82 3.62 -0.05 2.27
N PHE A 83 3.33 0.33 3.51
CA PHE A 83 2.72 -0.52 4.51
C PHE A 83 1.87 0.31 5.46
N VAL A 84 0.84 -0.32 6.04
CA VAL A 84 0.08 0.28 7.13
C VAL A 84 0.86 0.09 8.44
N ASP A 85 1.22 1.20 9.09
CA ASP A 85 1.88 1.20 10.39
C ASP A 85 0.86 0.97 11.51
N THR A 86 0.66 -0.31 11.84
CA THR A 86 -0.16 -0.77 12.97
C THR A 86 0.60 -0.80 14.30
N SER A 87 1.85 -0.32 14.36
CA SER A 87 2.63 -0.36 15.60
C SER A 87 2.13 0.66 16.62
N ARG A 88 2.12 0.27 17.91
CA ARG A 88 1.65 1.10 19.03
C ARG A 88 2.32 2.49 19.06
N GLY A 89 3.60 2.55 18.73
CA GLY A 89 4.41 3.77 18.74
C GLY A 89 4.54 4.48 17.41
N ARG A 90 3.96 3.95 16.31
CA ARG A 90 4.05 4.54 14.95
C ARG A 90 5.48 4.79 14.48
N ARG A 91 6.39 3.93 14.91
CA ARG A 91 7.84 4.04 14.68
C ARG A 91 8.36 2.92 13.80
N ARG A 92 7.46 2.17 13.15
CA ARG A 92 7.86 1.08 12.25
C ARG A 92 8.49 1.69 11.01
N ARG A 93 9.73 1.31 10.72
CA ARG A 93 10.49 1.80 9.56
C ARG A 93 10.41 0.87 8.35
N TRP A 94 9.95 -0.37 8.54
CA TRP A 94 10.12 -1.46 7.58
C TRP A 94 8.81 -2.19 7.29
N CYS A 95 8.50 -2.45 6.02
CA CYS A 95 7.26 -3.11 5.59
C CYS A 95 7.10 -4.56 6.10
N SER A 96 8.20 -5.22 6.50
CA SER A 96 8.20 -6.57 7.09
C SER A 96 9.45 -6.79 7.94
N MET A 97 9.30 -7.38 9.13
CA MET A 97 10.43 -7.80 9.96
C MET A 97 11.18 -9.01 9.35
N LYS A 98 10.48 -9.89 8.64
CA LYS A 98 11.11 -11.05 7.98
C LYS A 98 11.98 -10.62 6.79
N THR A 99 11.51 -9.62 6.03
CA THR A 99 12.17 -9.17 4.79
C THR A 99 13.10 -7.98 5.04
N CYS A 100 12.56 -6.78 5.23
CA CYS A 100 13.35 -5.54 5.26
C CYS A 100 14.08 -5.33 6.59
N GLY A 101 13.34 -5.48 7.68
CA GLY A 101 13.68 -6.40 8.75
C GLY A 101 15.12 -6.79 9.04
N ASN A 102 15.24 -8.10 9.07
CA ASN A 102 16.47 -8.84 9.25
C ASN A 102 17.58 -8.38 8.29
N GLN A 103 17.24 -8.02 7.05
CA GLN A 103 18.23 -7.56 6.08
C GLN A 103 18.90 -6.24 6.51
N THR A 104 18.16 -5.28 7.08
CA THR A 104 18.74 -4.04 7.60
C THR A 104 19.57 -4.29 8.87
N LYS A 105 19.12 -5.19 9.76
CA LYS A 105 19.93 -5.62 10.93
C LYS A 105 21.25 -6.26 10.50
N ALA A 106 21.21 -7.16 9.52
CA ALA A 106 22.38 -7.85 8.98
C ALA A 106 23.35 -6.87 8.29
N ALA A 107 22.83 -5.90 7.53
CA ALA A 107 23.66 -4.85 6.93
C ALA A 107 24.40 -4.02 7.98
N ARG A 108 23.71 -3.60 9.05
CA ARG A 108 24.32 -2.87 10.18
C ARG A 108 25.38 -3.69 10.90
N PHE A 109 25.13 -4.99 11.11
CA PHE A 109 26.10 -5.87 11.74
C PHE A 109 27.39 -5.97 10.92
N ARG A 110 27.28 -6.17 9.59
CA ARG A 110 28.43 -6.21 8.67
C ARG A 110 29.20 -4.90 8.62
N SER A 111 28.51 -3.75 8.62
CA SER A 111 29.21 -2.45 8.62
C SER A 111 29.93 -2.15 9.94
N ALA A 112 29.45 -2.72 11.06
CA ALA A 112 30.07 -2.54 12.38
C ALA A 112 31.23 -3.51 12.64
N HIS A 113 31.31 -4.61 11.88
CA HIS A 113 32.38 -5.61 11.98
C HIS A 113 32.99 -5.86 10.59
N PRO A 114 33.71 -4.87 10.02
CA PRO A 114 34.50 -5.10 8.83
C PRO A 114 35.61 -6.11 9.19
N GLY A 115 35.74 -7.15 8.35
CA GLY A 115 36.80 -8.14 8.50
C GLY A 115 38.19 -7.58 8.25
#